data_AF-A0A6N7AXX6-F1
#
_entry.id   AF-A0A6N7AXX6-F1
#
_cell.length_a   1.000
_cell.length_b   1.000
_cell.length_c   1.000
_cell.angle_alpha   90.00
_cell.angle_beta   90.00
_cell.angle_gamma   90.00
#
_symmetry.space_group_name_H-M   'P 1'
#
loop_
_entity.id
_entity.type
_entity.pdbx_description
1 polymer ?
#
loop_
_entity_poly.entity_id
_entity_poly.type
_entity_poly.pdbx_seq_one_letter_code
_entity_poly.pdbx_strand_id
1 'polypeptide(L)' 'MLKVAQIEYIKHLRDDEGLNISEIAQRTDLDWRTVRKYADSENQVQERPRQRRKRRALFDERRPEEKAQVPPYRTGALCV' A
#
# COMPACT_ATOMS: atom_id res chain seq x y z
N MET A 1 5.59 15.38 -7.20
CA MET A 1 4.61 15.33 -8.30
C MET A 1 5.05 16.32 -9.34
N LEU A 2 5.05 15.96 -10.63
CA LEU A 2 5.33 16.92 -11.70
C LEU A 2 4.18 17.94 -11.79
N LYS A 3 4.53 19.17 -12.16
CA LYS A 3 3.53 20.21 -12.44
C LYS A 3 2.75 19.81 -13.68
N VAL A 4 1.47 20.18 -13.75
CA VAL A 4 0.61 19.92 -14.91
C VAL A 4 1.25 20.43 -16.21
N ALA A 5 1.88 21.61 -16.16
CA ALA A 5 2.63 22.17 -17.28
C ALA A 5 3.80 21.28 -17.78
N GLN A 6 4.51 20.56 -16.89
CA GLN A 6 5.59 19.65 -17.31
C GLN A 6 5.03 18.42 -18.02
N ILE A 7 3.85 17.95 -17.60
CA ILE A 7 3.18 16.81 -18.21
C ILE A 7 2.70 17.18 -19.61
N GLU A 8 2.10 18.37 -19.77
CA GLU A 8 1.68 18.91 -21.06
C GLU A 8 2.88 19.10 -22.00
N TYR A 9 4.00 19.62 -21.48
CA TYR A 9 5.22 19.77 -22.26
C TYR A 9 5.75 18.43 -22.81
N ILE A 10 5.74 17.36 -22.00
CA ILE A 10 6.13 16.01 -22.45
C ILE A 10 5.22 15.50 -23.57
N LYS A 11 3.91 15.81 -23.53
CA LYS A 11 2.97 15.44 -24.60
C LYS A 11 3.25 16.21 -25.89
N HIS A 12 3.40 17.53 -25.78
CA HIS A 12 3.75 18.37 -26.92
C HIS A 12 5.03 17.90 -27.64
N LEU A 13 6.08 17.56 -26.90
CA LEU A 13 7.32 17.02 -27.49
C LEU A 13 7.12 15.71 -28.26
N ARG A 14 6.11 14.93 -27.91
CA ARG A 14 5.81 13.65 -28.56
C ARG A 14 4.90 13.80 -29.77
N ASP A 15 3.89 14.65 -29.66
CA ASP A 15 2.88 14.86 -30.71
C ASP A 15 3.38 15.81 -31.80
N ASP A 16 4.09 16.89 -31.43
CA ASP A 16 4.52 17.94 -32.37
C ASP A 16 5.90 17.64 -32.99
N GLU A 17 6.85 17.15 -32.19
CA GLU A 17 8.24 16.92 -32.66
C GLU A 17 8.52 15.44 -32.98
N GLY A 18 7.64 14.50 -32.59
CA GLY A 18 7.85 13.06 -32.80
C GLY A 18 9.10 12.51 -32.10
N LEU A 19 9.60 13.22 -31.08
CA LEU A 19 10.87 12.91 -30.44
C LEU A 19 10.84 11.59 -29.69
N ASN A 20 12.01 10.96 -29.65
CA ASN A 20 12.17 9.70 -28.96
C ASN A 20 12.16 9.92 -27.43
N ILE A 21 11.63 8.95 -26.68
CA ILE A 21 11.42 9.08 -25.20
C ILE A 21 12.75 9.40 -24.47
N SER A 22 13.87 8.88 -24.97
CA SER A 22 15.21 9.13 -24.43
C SER A 22 15.68 10.57 -24.63
N GLU A 23 15.33 11.22 -25.73
CA GLU A 23 15.65 12.62 -26.00
C GLU A 23 14.83 13.55 -25.12
N ILE A 24 13.54 13.23 -24.94
CA ILE A 24 12.67 13.96 -24.03
C ILE A 24 13.21 13.88 -22.59
N ALA A 25 13.68 12.71 -22.16
CA ALA A 25 14.27 12.52 -20.83
C ALA A 25 15.53 13.38 -20.62
N GLN A 26 16.41 13.47 -21.62
CA GLN A 26 17.60 14.33 -21.56
C GLN A 26 17.24 15.82 -21.54
N ARG A 27 16.24 16.24 -22.32
CA ARG A 27 15.85 17.66 -22.43
C ARG A 27 15.09 18.17 -21.21
N THR A 28 14.36 17.28 -20.53
CA THR A 28 13.58 17.62 -19.33
C THR A 28 14.29 17.27 -18.02
N ASP A 29 15.47 16.63 -18.08
CA ASP A 29 16.19 16.09 -16.92
C ASP A 29 15.30 15.20 -16.03
N LEU A 30 14.46 14.38 -16.67
CA LEU A 30 13.53 13.48 -15.99
C LEU A 30 13.90 12.03 -16.21
N ASP A 31 13.57 11.20 -15.23
CA ASP A 31 13.69 9.76 -15.36
C ASP A 31 12.90 9.24 -16.56
N TRP A 32 13.52 8.36 -17.34
CA TRP A 32 12.90 7.72 -18.51
C TRP A 32 11.55 7.07 -18.19
N ARG A 33 11.42 6.41 -17.02
CA ARG A 33 10.16 5.80 -16.57
C ARG A 33 9.04 6.83 -16.40
N THR A 34 9.39 8.02 -15.92
CA THR A 34 8.46 9.12 -15.71
C THR A 34 7.99 9.66 -17.05
N VAL A 35 8.92 9.94 -17.96
CA VAL A 35 8.60 10.41 -19.31
C VAL A 35 7.72 9.40 -20.03
N ARG A 36 8.12 8.11 -20.05
CA ARG A 36 7.33 7.04 -20.68
C ARG A 36 5.93 6.95 -20.10
N LYS A 37 5.79 7.05 -18.77
CA LYS A 37 4.49 7.04 -18.10
C LYS A 37 3.59 8.16 -18.62
N TYR A 38 4.08 9.40 -18.70
CA TYR A 38 3.25 10.54 -19.10
C TYR A 38 3.10 10.71 -20.62
N ALA A 39 4.02 10.14 -21.38
CA ALA A 39 3.98 10.06 -22.83
C ALA A 39 2.94 9.04 -23.32
N ASP A 40 2.96 7.80 -22.80
CA ASP A 40 2.09 6.70 -23.24
C ASP A 40 0.74 6.69 -22.53
N SER A 41 0.68 7.17 -21.28
CA SER A 41 -0.58 7.17 -20.54
C SER A 41 -1.40 8.39 -20.93
N GLU A 42 -2.55 8.17 -21.58
CA GLU A 42 -3.69 9.06 -21.41
C GLU A 42 -3.90 9.24 -19.92
N ASN A 43 -3.51 10.41 -19.40
CA ASN A 43 -3.54 10.73 -17.99
C ASN A 43 -4.98 10.80 -17.48
N GLN A 44 -5.64 9.66 -17.33
CA GLN A 44 -6.77 9.52 -16.45
C GLN A 44 -6.20 9.62 -15.03
N VAL A 45 -6.11 10.86 -14.54
CA VAL A 45 -5.99 11.16 -13.12
C VAL A 45 -7.30 10.71 -12.48
N GLN A 46 -7.54 9.40 -12.44
CA GLN A 46 -8.63 8.87 -11.65
C GLN A 46 -8.22 9.12 -10.21
N GLU A 47 -8.95 9.99 -9.52
CA GLU A 47 -8.85 10.17 -8.08
C GLU A 47 -9.06 8.80 -7.44
N ARG A 48 -7.96 8.09 -7.16
CA ARG A 48 -8.04 6.78 -6.52
C ARG A 48 -8.68 7.02 -5.15
N PRO A 49 -9.84 6.40 -4.86
CA PRO A 49 -10.50 6.62 -3.59
C PRO A 49 -9.52 6.26 -2.48
N ARG A 50 -9.34 7.16 -1.50
CA ARG A 50 -8.49 6.94 -0.33
C ARG A 50 -8.96 5.65 0.35
N GLN A 51 -8.22 4.55 0.18
CA GLN A 51 -8.54 3.28 0.81
C GLN A 51 -8.43 3.46 2.34
N ARG A 52 -9.57 3.64 3.02
CA ARG A 52 -9.62 3.52 4.48
C ARG A 52 -9.36 2.05 4.80
N ARG A 53 -8.18 1.75 5.35
CA ARG A 53 -7.91 0.44 5.96
C ARG A 53 -8.94 0.23 7.08
N LYS A 54 -9.83 -0.76 6.92
CA LYS A 54 -10.66 -1.23 8.03
C LYS A 54 -9.71 -1.80 9.09
N ARG A 55 -9.83 -1.35 10.34
CA ARG A 55 -9.09 -1.95 11.47
C ARG A 55 -9.53 -3.42 11.56
N ARG A 56 -8.57 -4.35 11.64
CA ARG A 56 -8.88 -5.75 11.93
C ARG A 56 -9.55 -5.78 13.30
N ALA A 57 -10.79 -6.28 13.37
CA ALA A 57 -11.41 -6.58 14.64
C ALA A 57 -10.56 -7.68 15.30
N LEU A 58 -9.97 -7.37 16.45
CA LEU A 58 -9.33 -8.36 17.30
C LEU A 58 -10.47 -9.26 17.80
N PHE A 59 -10.51 -10.51 17.36
CA PHE A 59 -11.41 -11.49 17.96
C PHE A 59 -10.88 -11.75 19.37
N ASP A 60 -11.54 -11.20 20.39
CA ASP A 60 -11.23 -11.49 21.80
C ASP A 60 -11.95 -12.78 22.20
N GLU A 61 -11.37 -13.92 21.81
CA GLU A 61 -11.68 -15.19 22.43
C GLU A 61 -10.80 -15.34 23.66
N ARG A 62 -11.33 -14.87 24.81
CA ARG A 62 -10.81 -15.25 26.12
C ARG A 62 -10.70 -16.78 26.18
N ARG A 63 -9.46 -17.27 26.14
CA ARG A 63 -9.07 -18.65 26.42
C ARG A 63 -9.80 -19.08 27.70
N PRO A 64 -10.76 -20.03 27.65
CA PRO A 64 -11.38 -20.50 28.88
C PRO A 64 -10.28 -21.18 29.69
N GLU A 65 -9.97 -20.53 30.80
CA GLU A 65 -9.07 -21.02 31.83
C GLU A 65 -9.45 -22.46 32.17
N GLU A 66 -8.54 -23.37 31.88
CA GLU A 66 -7.89 -24.18 32.91
C GLU A 66 -8.73 -24.32 34.18
N LYS A 67 -9.89 -24.98 34.06
CA LYS A 67 -10.59 -25.52 35.22
C LYS A 67 -9.78 -26.71 35.66
N ALA A 68 -8.78 -26.40 36.47
CA ALA A 68 -8.07 -27.33 37.30
C ALA A 68 -9.08 -28.31 37.91
N GLN A 69 -9.05 -29.54 37.44
CA GLN A 69 -9.49 -30.68 38.23
C GLN A 69 -8.48 -30.80 39.37
N VAL A 70 -8.57 -29.90 40.36
CA VAL A 70 -7.79 -30.00 41.58
C VAL A 70 -8.29 -31.27 42.27
N PRO A 71 -7.44 -32.30 42.50
CA PRO A 71 -7.90 -33.50 43.17
C PRO A 71 -8.37 -33.12 44.59
N PRO A 72 -9.55 -33.59 45.02
CA PRO A 72 -10.02 -33.32 46.37
C PRO A 72 -9.02 -33.88 47.37
N TYR A 73 -8.42 -32.96 48.13
CA TYR A 73 -7.92 -33.13 49.49
C TYR A 73 -7.28 -34.50 49.83
N ARG A 74 -5.98 -34.40 50.00
CA ARG A 74 -5.18 -35.11 50.98
C ARG A 74 -5.80 -34.92 52.39
N THR A 75 -6.83 -35.67 52.77
CA THR A 75 -7.21 -35.82 54.18
C THR A 75 -6.28 -36.84 54.82
N GLY A 76 -5.21 -36.35 55.44
CA GLY A 76 -4.55 -37.07 56.52
C GLY A 76 -5.33 -36.83 57.80
N ALA A 77 -5.89 -37.89 58.38
CA ALA A 77 -6.51 -38.00 59.72
C ALA A 77 -7.25 -39.35 59.73
N LEU A 78 -7.08 -40.36 60.59
CA LEU A 78 -6.47 -40.56 61.90
C LEU A 78 -6.15 -42.08 61.97
N CYS A 79 -5.04 -42.56 62.52
CA CYS A 79 -4.90 -42.86 63.96
C CYS A 79 -6.11 -43.65 64.50
N VAL A 80 -6.05 -45.00 64.49
CA VAL A 80 -6.15 -45.95 65.63
C VAL A 80 -5.74 -47.33 65.12
#